data_AF-A0A4W3IP93-F1
#
_entry.id   AF-A0A4W3IP93-F1
#
_cell.length_a   1.000
_cell.length_b   1.000
_cell.length_c   1.000
_cell.angle_alpha   90.00
_cell.angle_beta   90.00
_cell.angle_gamma   90.00
#
_symmetry.space_group_name_H-M   'P 1'
#
loop_
_entity.id
_entity.type
_entity.pdbx_description
1 polymer ?
#
loop_
_entity_poly.entity_id
_entity_poly.type
_entity_poly.pdbx_seq_one_letter_code
_entity_poly.pdbx_strand_id
1 'polypeptide(L)'
;MRAPDSWEIIVIVIVSPLAAELPVLMFQSKTDSKYARLLRALPLLPGVTVCAHVQWDRRSPGIGTIFSYAVPEFLNALQLRGRGEGGWVQLALIVQGHHTAYGAGFRNDGHWHHVCATWQAGGGTWAIYADGAEGSSGRGLYQGQHIPGNGSFILGQDQDSLGGSFASNEAFSGNVTGLSLWARALDTGQLAGLSVCWRPPRSLIYTWSMHTLQVEPTVRTVTLHFHCPGTTVYTLKSHCGRIVEPCSSVVRALASQARGPGRYIVQVSLLHTPLFTQQ
;
A
#
# COMPACT_ATOMS: atom_id res chain seq x y z
N MET A 1 21.95 -0.34 -53.18
CA MET A 1 21.23 0.48 -52.18
C MET A 1 21.92 0.28 -50.83
N ARG A 2 22.53 1.33 -50.25
CA ARG A 2 23.13 1.24 -48.90
C ARG A 2 21.99 1.15 -47.88
N ALA A 3 22.12 0.26 -46.90
CA ALA A 3 21.23 0.23 -45.75
C ALA A 3 21.33 1.59 -45.01
N PRO A 4 20.23 2.10 -44.42
CA PRO A 4 20.26 3.37 -43.70
C PRO A 4 21.25 3.35 -42.52
N ASP A 5 22.02 4.43 -42.37
CA ASP A 5 23.07 4.59 -41.35
C ASP A 5 22.52 4.91 -39.94
N SER A 6 21.20 5.05 -39.79
CA SER A 6 20.53 5.40 -38.53
C SER A 6 19.24 4.61 -38.34
N TRP A 7 19.06 4.04 -37.14
CA TRP A 7 17.87 3.27 -36.76
C TRP A 7 17.21 3.94 -35.55
N GLU A 8 15.89 4.03 -35.55
CA GLU A 8 15.12 4.29 -34.33
C GLU A 8 14.81 2.94 -33.69
N ILE A 9 15.21 2.78 -32.42
CA ILE A 9 14.92 1.58 -31.66
C ILE A 9 13.97 1.95 -30.55
N ILE A 10 12.82 1.29 -30.57
CA ILE A 10 11.87 1.31 -29.47
C ILE A 10 12.20 0.13 -28.57
N VAL A 11 12.75 0.43 -27.39
CA VAL A 11 12.96 -0.56 -26.34
C VAL A 11 11.72 -0.59 -25.47
N ILE A 12 11.01 -1.72 -25.53
CA ILE A 12 9.89 -1.99 -24.62
C ILE A 12 10.44 -2.80 -23.46
N VAL A 13 10.51 -2.21 -22.26
CA VAL A 13 10.84 -2.93 -21.03
C VAL A 13 9.56 -3.21 -20.27
N ILE A 14 9.20 -4.48 -20.20
CA ILE A 14 8.08 -4.99 -19.41
C ILE A 14 8.66 -5.45 -18.09
N VAL A 15 8.33 -4.75 -17.01
CA VAL A 15 8.66 -5.18 -15.65
C VAL A 15 7.40 -5.77 -15.02
N SER A 16 7.41 -7.10 -14.87
CA SER A 16 6.36 -7.81 -14.15
C SER A 16 6.89 -8.20 -12.77
N PRO A 17 6.30 -7.69 -11.68
CA PRO A 17 6.61 -8.19 -10.34
C PRO A 17 6.31 -9.68 -10.28
N LEU A 18 7.22 -10.49 -9.72
CA LEU A 18 6.90 -11.89 -9.43
C LEU A 18 5.73 -11.94 -8.44
N ALA A 19 4.89 -12.96 -8.58
CA ALA A 19 3.84 -13.27 -7.60
C ALA A 19 4.46 -13.34 -6.20
N ALA A 20 3.87 -12.62 -5.25
CA ALA A 20 4.29 -12.64 -3.86
C ALA A 20 3.42 -13.63 -3.09
N GLU A 21 4.04 -14.62 -2.46
CA GLU A 21 3.40 -15.42 -1.42
C GLU A 21 3.33 -14.57 -0.15
N LEU A 22 2.11 -14.23 0.26
CA LEU A 22 1.88 -13.45 1.47
C LEU A 22 0.98 -14.21 2.44
N PRO A 23 1.34 -14.28 3.74
CA PRO A 23 0.43 -14.77 4.75
C PRO A 23 -0.72 -13.78 4.93
N VAL A 24 -1.92 -14.28 5.14
CA VAL A 24 -3.18 -13.53 5.21
C VAL A 24 -3.83 -13.82 6.54
N LEU A 25 -4.25 -12.77 7.23
CA LEU A 25 -5.08 -12.86 8.43
C LEU A 25 -6.54 -12.76 8.03
N MET A 26 -7.34 -13.75 8.41
CA MET A 26 -8.77 -13.82 8.13
C MET A 26 -9.55 -13.58 9.42
N PHE A 27 -10.21 -12.43 9.52
CA PHE A 27 -10.95 -12.01 10.70
C PHE A 27 -12.41 -12.48 10.68
N GLN A 28 -13.01 -12.74 9.50
CA GLN A 28 -14.33 -13.38 9.28
C GLN A 28 -15.37 -13.26 10.42
N SER A 29 -16.50 -12.58 10.21
CA SER A 29 -17.50 -12.33 11.25
C SER A 29 -16.95 -11.45 12.37
N LYS A 30 -17.78 -10.52 12.83
CA LYS A 30 -17.38 -9.55 13.86
C LYS A 30 -17.42 -10.21 15.24
N THR A 31 -16.26 -10.36 15.89
CA THR A 31 -16.11 -10.83 17.29
C THR A 31 -15.13 -9.93 18.01
N ASP A 32 -15.18 -9.87 19.33
CA ASP A 32 -14.22 -9.15 20.18
C ASP A 32 -12.89 -9.89 20.39
N SER A 33 -12.79 -11.13 19.93
CA SER A 33 -11.64 -12.01 20.20
C SER A 33 -10.65 -12.15 19.05
N LYS A 34 -10.94 -11.57 17.87
CA LYS A 34 -10.13 -11.76 16.66
C LYS A 34 -9.25 -10.55 16.41
N TYR A 35 -7.99 -10.65 16.80
CA TYR A 35 -7.03 -9.58 16.59
C TYR A 35 -5.63 -10.10 16.32
N ALA A 36 -4.79 -9.22 15.76
CA ALA A 36 -3.35 -9.43 15.73
C ALA A 36 -2.65 -8.19 16.26
N ARG A 37 -1.70 -8.38 17.15
CA ARG A 37 -0.91 -7.31 17.76
C ARG A 37 0.46 -7.23 17.12
N LEU A 38 0.85 -6.03 16.72
CA LEU A 38 2.23 -5.76 16.32
C LEU A 38 3.15 -5.77 17.54
N LEU A 39 4.18 -6.63 17.53
CA LEU A 39 5.14 -6.77 18.63
C LEU A 39 6.21 -5.65 18.64
N ARG A 40 6.28 -4.86 17.56
CA ARG A 40 7.21 -3.74 17.44
C ARG A 40 6.59 -2.47 18.00
N ALA A 41 7.29 -1.83 18.95
CA ALA A 41 6.95 -0.49 19.40
C ALA A 41 7.14 0.52 18.25
N LEU A 42 6.14 1.37 18.03
CA LEU A 42 6.24 2.46 17.06
C LEU A 42 7.00 3.66 17.66
N PRO A 43 7.82 4.38 16.87
CA PRO A 43 8.46 5.60 17.32
C PRO A 43 7.43 6.73 17.48
N LEU A 44 7.87 7.89 17.98
CA LEU A 44 7.10 9.13 17.86
C LEU A 44 6.80 9.43 16.38
N LEU A 45 5.55 9.77 16.04
CA LEU A 45 5.11 9.96 14.66
C LEU A 45 4.80 11.45 14.38
N PRO A 46 5.74 12.21 13.78
CA PRO A 46 5.45 13.55 13.25
C PRO A 46 4.56 13.50 11.99
N GLY A 47 4.54 12.34 11.34
CA GLY A 47 3.56 11.93 10.35
C GLY A 47 3.54 10.41 10.27
N VAL A 48 2.58 9.88 9.55
CA VAL A 48 2.40 8.44 9.42
C VAL A 48 1.85 8.09 8.05
N THR A 49 2.30 6.95 7.53
CA THR A 49 1.61 6.25 6.44
C THR A 49 1.42 4.80 6.86
N VAL A 50 0.20 4.30 6.73
CA VAL A 50 -0.14 2.89 6.95
C VAL A 50 -0.79 2.38 5.67
N CYS A 51 -0.24 1.33 5.08
CA CYS A 51 -0.77 0.66 3.91
C CYS A 51 -1.04 -0.81 4.20
N ALA A 52 -2.09 -1.39 3.64
CA ALA A 52 -2.36 -2.83 3.68
C ALA A 52 -3.23 -3.25 2.48
N HIS A 53 -3.16 -4.52 2.11
CA HIS A 53 -4.18 -5.13 1.27
C HIS A 53 -5.34 -5.57 2.16
N VAL A 54 -6.55 -5.14 1.80
CA VAL A 54 -7.77 -5.39 2.56
C VAL A 54 -8.81 -6.01 1.63
N GLN A 55 -9.41 -7.11 2.07
CA GLN A 55 -10.60 -7.68 1.45
C GLN A 55 -11.74 -7.55 2.45
N TRP A 56 -12.72 -6.70 2.13
CA TRP A 56 -13.86 -6.45 3.00
C TRP A 56 -14.91 -7.56 2.88
N ASP A 57 -15.49 -8.00 4.00
CA ASP A 57 -16.66 -8.88 3.96
C ASP A 57 -17.90 -8.09 3.53
N ARG A 58 -18.41 -8.41 2.33
CA ARG A 58 -19.55 -7.71 1.72
C ARG A 58 -20.81 -7.69 2.58
N ARG A 59 -20.96 -8.65 3.48
CA ARG A 59 -22.11 -8.78 4.36
C ARG A 59 -21.87 -8.18 5.74
N SER A 60 -20.67 -7.65 6.01
CA SER A 60 -20.33 -7.07 7.30
C SER A 60 -21.22 -5.85 7.57
N PRO A 61 -22.04 -5.87 8.63
CA PRO A 61 -22.87 -4.73 8.99
C PRO A 61 -22.05 -3.67 9.72
N GLY A 62 -22.50 -2.42 9.63
CA GLY A 62 -21.99 -1.31 10.44
C GLY A 62 -20.53 -0.95 10.17
N ILE A 63 -19.88 -0.43 11.21
CA ILE A 63 -18.50 0.02 11.19
C ILE A 63 -17.57 -1.16 11.54
N GLY A 64 -16.38 -1.22 10.95
CA GLY A 64 -15.31 -2.14 11.33
C GLY A 64 -13.95 -1.46 11.36
N THR A 65 -13.14 -1.76 12.37
CA THR A 65 -11.81 -1.19 12.57
C THR A 65 -10.72 -2.05 11.96
N ILE A 66 -10.16 -1.63 10.82
CA ILE A 66 -9.10 -2.36 10.11
C ILE A 66 -7.84 -2.41 10.98
N PHE A 67 -7.45 -1.26 11.51
CA PHE A 67 -6.37 -1.16 12.50
C PHE A 67 -6.65 -0.06 13.52
N SER A 68 -6.11 -0.22 14.72
CA SER A 68 -6.08 0.77 15.78
C SER A 68 -4.72 0.83 16.44
N TYR A 69 -4.32 2.01 16.86
CA TYR A 69 -3.12 2.27 17.66
C TYR A 69 -3.52 3.09 18.87
N ALA A 70 -3.16 2.57 20.05
CA ALA A 70 -3.42 3.17 21.34
C ALA A 70 -2.11 3.43 22.06
N VAL A 71 -2.00 4.56 22.75
CA VAL A 71 -0.89 4.88 23.67
C VAL A 71 -1.45 5.02 25.09
N PRO A 72 -0.64 4.86 26.15
CA PRO A 72 -1.13 4.96 27.53
C PRO A 72 -1.92 6.24 27.82
N GLU A 73 -1.53 7.36 27.19
CA GLU A 73 -2.15 8.66 27.40
C GLU A 73 -3.41 8.88 26.55
N PHE A 74 -3.59 8.11 25.47
CA PHE A 74 -4.69 8.29 24.54
C PHE A 74 -4.95 7.04 23.69
N LEU A 75 -6.15 6.46 23.85
CA LEU A 75 -6.50 5.17 23.26
C LEU A 75 -6.77 5.25 21.74
N ASN A 76 -7.38 6.34 21.29
CA ASN A 76 -7.74 6.56 19.88
C ASN A 76 -6.65 7.33 19.13
N ALA A 77 -5.38 6.95 19.32
CA ALA A 77 -4.24 7.71 18.83
C ALA A 77 -4.16 7.71 17.30
N LEU A 78 -4.39 6.55 16.67
CA LEU A 78 -4.48 6.43 15.21
C LEU A 78 -5.35 5.23 14.83
N GLN A 79 -6.34 5.39 13.95
CA GLN A 79 -7.19 4.29 13.50
C GLN A 79 -7.65 4.46 12.05
N LEU A 80 -7.89 3.35 11.37
CA LEU A 80 -8.63 3.34 10.12
C LEU A 80 -9.87 2.45 10.27
N ARG A 81 -11.03 3.08 10.20
CA ARG A 81 -12.33 2.42 10.24
C ARG A 81 -12.96 2.41 8.85
N GLY A 82 -13.86 1.45 8.62
CA GLY A 82 -14.62 1.34 7.39
C GLY A 82 -16.08 0.96 7.65
N ARG A 83 -16.95 1.21 6.68
CA ARG A 83 -18.35 0.75 6.67
C ARG A 83 -18.80 0.43 5.25
N GLY A 84 -19.58 -0.64 5.09
CA GLY A 84 -20.19 -0.99 3.81
C GLY A 84 -21.50 -0.24 3.60
N GLU A 85 -21.56 0.68 2.63
CA GLU A 85 -22.76 1.48 2.34
C GLU A 85 -22.86 1.78 0.83
N GLY A 86 -24.06 1.65 0.24
CA GLY A 86 -24.31 2.00 -1.16
C GLY A 86 -23.48 1.22 -2.19
N GLY A 87 -23.02 0.00 -1.86
CA GLY A 87 -22.14 -0.80 -2.73
C GLY A 87 -20.65 -0.43 -2.66
N TRP A 88 -20.27 0.44 -1.72
CA TRP A 88 -18.91 0.88 -1.47
C TRP A 88 -18.50 0.58 -0.03
N VAL A 89 -17.20 0.44 0.21
CA VAL A 89 -16.61 0.50 1.55
C VAL A 89 -16.11 1.91 1.76
N GLN A 90 -16.80 2.69 2.59
CA GLN A 90 -16.37 4.03 2.97
C GLN A 90 -15.42 3.95 4.16
N LEU A 91 -14.32 4.67 4.12
CA LEU A 91 -13.25 4.69 5.11
C LEU A 91 -13.22 6.03 5.83
N ALA A 92 -12.77 5.99 7.09
CA ALA A 92 -12.51 7.16 7.89
C ALA A 92 -11.23 6.98 8.71
N LEU A 93 -10.40 8.03 8.71
CA LEU A 93 -9.17 8.11 9.47
C LEU A 93 -9.46 8.82 10.79
N ILE A 94 -8.92 8.27 11.87
CA ILE A 94 -8.97 8.86 13.21
C ILE A 94 -7.55 9.15 13.63
N VAL A 95 -7.30 10.37 14.08
CA VAL A 95 -6.03 10.79 14.68
C VAL A 95 -6.32 11.52 15.98
N GLN A 96 -5.85 10.97 17.09
CA GLN A 96 -6.05 11.52 18.43
C GLN A 96 -7.53 11.83 18.70
N GLY A 97 -8.42 10.90 18.32
CA GLY A 97 -9.85 11.00 18.53
C GLY A 97 -10.58 11.94 17.57
N HIS A 98 -9.87 12.75 16.77
CA HIS A 98 -10.47 13.51 15.69
C HIS A 98 -10.75 12.58 14.51
N HIS A 99 -11.98 12.58 14.03
CA HIS A 99 -12.48 11.67 13.00
C HIS A 99 -12.80 12.41 11.70
N THR A 100 -12.35 11.89 10.56
CA THR A 100 -12.77 12.37 9.23
C THR A 100 -14.17 11.87 8.89
N ALA A 101 -14.88 12.53 7.99
CA ALA A 101 -16.11 11.94 7.45
C ALA A 101 -15.83 10.60 6.74
N TYR A 102 -16.78 9.67 6.78
CA TYR A 102 -16.75 8.46 5.96
C TYR A 102 -16.94 8.86 4.49
N GLY A 103 -15.94 8.59 3.65
CA GLY A 103 -15.96 9.07 2.26
C GLY A 103 -15.12 8.21 1.32
N ALA A 104 -13.79 8.32 1.40
CA ALA A 104 -12.86 7.55 0.57
C ALA A 104 -13.12 6.06 0.68
N GLY A 105 -12.95 5.32 -0.42
CA GLY A 105 -13.32 3.93 -0.39
C GLY A 105 -12.98 3.17 -1.65
N PHE A 106 -13.40 1.92 -1.64
CA PHE A 106 -13.32 1.00 -2.77
C PHE A 106 -14.65 0.27 -2.93
N ARG A 107 -14.85 -0.41 -4.06
CA ARG A 107 -16.11 -1.13 -4.31
C ARG A 107 -16.24 -2.25 -3.30
N ASN A 108 -17.44 -2.42 -2.73
CA ASN A 108 -17.73 -3.56 -1.86
C ASN A 108 -18.02 -4.82 -2.70
N ASP A 109 -17.04 -5.25 -3.50
CA ASP A 109 -17.18 -6.31 -4.49
C ASP A 109 -16.60 -7.67 -4.01
N GLY A 110 -15.94 -7.66 -2.85
CA GLY A 110 -15.34 -8.83 -2.22
C GLY A 110 -13.96 -9.16 -2.78
N HIS A 111 -13.32 -8.29 -3.56
CA HIS A 111 -11.95 -8.43 -4.00
C HIS A 111 -10.96 -7.76 -3.01
N TRP A 112 -9.68 -7.96 -3.26
CA TRP A 112 -8.60 -7.30 -2.54
C TRP A 112 -8.41 -5.89 -3.08
N HIS A 113 -8.28 -4.94 -2.16
CA HIS A 113 -7.94 -3.55 -2.48
C HIS A 113 -6.71 -3.12 -1.69
N HIS A 114 -5.83 -2.36 -2.32
CA HIS A 114 -4.66 -1.78 -1.65
C HIS A 114 -5.07 -0.45 -1.02
N VAL A 115 -5.13 -0.41 0.31
CA VAL A 115 -5.60 0.75 1.06
C VAL A 115 -4.44 1.39 1.80
N CYS A 116 -4.30 2.71 1.69
CA CYS A 116 -3.34 3.48 2.47
C CYS A 116 -4.01 4.68 3.15
N ALA A 117 -3.55 5.03 4.34
CA ALA A 117 -3.89 6.28 5.01
C ALA A 117 -2.61 7.03 5.39
N THR A 118 -2.63 8.34 5.17
CA THR A 118 -1.54 9.26 5.50
C THR A 118 -2.02 10.36 6.43
N TRP A 119 -1.15 10.80 7.32
CA TRP A 119 -1.35 12.00 8.13
C TRP A 119 0.01 12.64 8.46
N GLN A 120 0.04 13.96 8.61
CA GLN A 120 1.20 14.69 9.13
C GLN A 120 0.78 15.83 10.06
N ALA A 121 1.54 16.02 11.14
CA ALA A 121 1.30 17.05 12.14
C ALA A 121 1.33 18.47 11.55
N GLY A 122 2.19 18.68 10.56
CA GLY A 122 2.25 19.92 9.78
C GLY A 122 0.93 20.19 9.08
N GLY A 123 0.15 21.14 9.62
CA GLY A 123 -1.16 21.52 9.12
C GLY A 123 -2.24 20.43 9.23
N GLY A 124 -1.98 19.32 9.94
CA GLY A 124 -2.93 18.21 10.05
C GLY A 124 -3.36 17.65 8.70
N THR A 125 -2.42 17.59 7.74
CA THR A 125 -2.73 17.16 6.37
C THR A 125 -2.89 15.65 6.35
N TRP A 126 -3.95 15.16 5.73
CA TRP A 126 -4.26 13.74 5.67
C TRP A 126 -4.84 13.35 4.31
N ALA A 127 -4.69 12.08 3.96
CA ALA A 127 -5.30 11.52 2.77
C ALA A 127 -5.49 10.01 2.90
N ILE A 128 -6.57 9.48 2.33
CA ILE A 128 -6.87 8.06 2.22
C ILE A 128 -6.86 7.67 0.74
N TYR A 129 -6.15 6.59 0.44
CA TYR A 129 -5.97 6.05 -0.90
C TYR A 129 -6.55 4.64 -0.98
N ALA A 130 -7.17 4.33 -2.11
CA ALA A 130 -7.58 3.00 -2.49
C ALA A 130 -7.06 2.70 -3.90
N ASP A 131 -6.39 1.56 -4.06
CA ASP A 131 -5.79 1.08 -5.33
C ASP A 131 -4.85 2.10 -5.99
N GLY A 132 -4.21 2.95 -5.18
CA GLY A 132 -3.27 3.97 -5.62
C GLY A 132 -3.92 5.31 -6.00
N ALA A 133 -5.24 5.41 -5.98
CA ALA A 133 -5.97 6.66 -6.21
C ALA A 133 -6.33 7.33 -4.87
N GLU A 134 -6.22 8.65 -4.80
CA GLU A 134 -6.68 9.43 -3.65
C GLU A 134 -8.21 9.48 -3.63
N GLY A 135 -8.82 8.96 -2.57
CA GLY A 135 -10.28 8.96 -2.42
C GLY A 135 -10.79 10.15 -1.60
N SER A 136 -10.05 10.56 -0.57
CA SER A 136 -10.38 11.72 0.26
C SER A 136 -9.12 12.26 0.92
N SER A 137 -9.10 13.57 1.12
CA SER A 137 -7.98 14.27 1.72
C SER A 137 -8.46 15.57 2.39
N GLY A 138 -7.60 16.14 3.22
CA GLY A 138 -7.90 17.37 3.91
C GLY A 138 -6.76 17.88 4.76
N ARG A 139 -7.06 18.94 5.52
CA ARG A 139 -6.15 19.58 6.47
C ARG A 139 -6.86 19.80 7.81
N GLY A 140 -6.10 20.15 8.84
CA GLY A 140 -6.61 20.47 10.17
C GLY A 140 -7.00 19.26 11.02
N LEU A 141 -6.79 18.03 10.55
CA LEU A 141 -7.00 16.83 11.36
C LEU A 141 -5.87 16.74 12.39
N TYR A 142 -6.15 17.01 13.66
CA TYR A 142 -5.18 17.03 14.77
C TYR A 142 -3.84 17.68 14.38
N GLN A 143 -3.79 19.00 14.28
CA GLN A 143 -2.60 19.70 13.78
C GLN A 143 -1.65 20.15 14.90
N GLY A 144 -0.35 20.26 14.58
CA GLY A 144 0.67 20.90 15.42
C GLY A 144 1.27 20.02 16.53
N GLN A 145 0.73 18.82 16.75
CA GLN A 145 1.25 17.85 17.72
C GLN A 145 1.53 16.50 17.04
N HIS A 146 2.50 15.75 17.57
CA HIS A 146 2.86 14.43 17.07
C HIS A 146 2.05 13.33 17.75
N ILE A 147 1.81 12.22 17.07
CA ILE A 147 1.23 11.04 17.71
C ILE A 147 2.33 10.40 18.58
N PRO A 148 2.10 10.17 19.89
CA PRO A 148 3.08 9.55 20.77
C PRO A 148 3.50 8.15 20.28
N GLY A 149 4.74 7.77 20.58
CA GLY A 149 5.24 6.41 20.30
C GLY A 149 4.94 5.43 21.44
N ASN A 150 5.53 4.24 21.37
CA ASN A 150 5.51 3.22 22.44
C ASN A 150 4.12 2.68 22.85
N GLY A 151 3.11 2.86 22.01
CA GLY A 151 1.79 2.25 22.15
C GLY A 151 1.63 0.82 21.63
N SER A 152 0.38 0.36 21.59
CA SER A 152 -0.07 -0.93 21.08
C SER A 152 -0.80 -0.77 19.75
N PHE A 153 -0.29 -1.42 18.70
CA PHE A 153 -0.93 -1.46 17.37
C PHE A 153 -1.64 -2.80 17.17
N ILE A 154 -2.95 -2.73 16.93
CA ILE A 154 -3.86 -3.86 16.80
C ILE A 154 -4.50 -3.84 15.41
N LEU A 155 -4.53 -5.01 14.77
CA LEU A 155 -5.34 -5.26 13.57
C LEU A 155 -6.66 -5.89 13.98
N GLY A 156 -7.74 -5.41 13.36
CA GLY A 156 -9.06 -6.03 13.40
C GLY A 156 -9.99 -5.57 14.54
N GLN A 157 -9.52 -4.73 15.47
CA GLN A 157 -10.29 -4.29 16.64
C GLN A 157 -10.09 -2.80 16.92
N ASP A 158 -11.14 -2.18 17.46
CA ASP A 158 -11.05 -0.90 18.16
C ASP A 158 -10.56 -1.11 19.60
N GLN A 159 -9.78 -0.19 20.15
CA GLN A 159 -9.14 -0.31 21.48
C GLN A 159 -9.81 0.63 22.50
N ASP A 160 -10.59 0.10 23.44
CA ASP A 160 -11.09 0.85 24.62
C ASP A 160 -10.18 0.71 25.85
N SER A 161 -9.08 -0.02 25.72
CA SER A 161 -7.94 0.02 26.62
C SER A 161 -6.66 -0.30 25.85
N LEU A 162 -5.50 -0.06 26.46
CA LEU A 162 -4.22 -0.31 25.80
C LEU A 162 -4.06 -1.82 25.47
N GLY A 163 -4.27 -2.17 24.21
CA GLY A 163 -4.21 -3.54 23.71
C GLY A 163 -5.43 -4.42 24.05
N GLY A 164 -6.57 -3.86 24.44
CA GLY A 164 -7.73 -4.65 24.88
C GLY A 164 -9.06 -3.91 24.89
N SER A 165 -10.02 -4.46 25.65
CA SER A 165 -11.41 -3.99 25.75
C SER A 165 -12.10 -3.87 24.40
N PHE A 166 -12.08 -4.95 23.63
CA PHE A 166 -12.62 -4.96 22.28
C PHE A 166 -14.14 -5.16 22.28
N ALA A 167 -14.83 -4.55 21.32
CA ALA A 167 -16.27 -4.66 21.15
C ALA A 167 -16.62 -5.23 19.77
N SER A 168 -17.47 -6.26 19.74
CA SER A 168 -17.82 -6.98 18.52
C SER A 168 -18.55 -6.11 17.49
N ASN A 169 -19.28 -5.06 17.90
CA ASN A 169 -19.92 -4.12 16.99
C ASN A 169 -18.92 -3.24 16.21
N GLU A 170 -17.66 -3.13 16.66
CA GLU A 170 -16.60 -2.32 16.03
C GLU A 170 -15.48 -3.16 15.40
N ALA A 171 -15.51 -4.48 15.62
CA ALA A 171 -14.56 -5.41 15.03
C ALA A 171 -14.61 -5.42 13.49
N PHE A 172 -13.47 -5.63 12.84
CA PHE A 172 -13.40 -5.80 11.39
C PHE A 172 -13.83 -7.21 10.97
N SER A 173 -14.62 -7.31 9.91
CA SER A 173 -14.89 -8.57 9.21
C SER A 173 -14.32 -8.49 7.80
N GLY A 174 -13.37 -9.39 7.50
CA GLY A 174 -12.67 -9.44 6.23
C GLY A 174 -11.29 -10.05 6.40
N ASN A 175 -10.41 -9.78 5.45
CA ASN A 175 -9.05 -10.30 5.44
C ASN A 175 -8.03 -9.17 5.24
N VAL A 176 -6.84 -9.31 5.84
CA VAL A 176 -5.74 -8.33 5.77
C VAL A 176 -4.43 -9.02 5.46
N THR A 177 -3.61 -8.38 4.63
CA THR A 177 -2.19 -8.76 4.42
C THR A 177 -1.34 -7.56 4.01
N GLY A 178 -0.02 -7.72 3.97
CA GLY A 178 0.89 -6.74 3.39
C GLY A 178 0.96 -5.41 4.16
N LEU A 179 0.70 -5.41 5.47
CA LEU A 179 0.78 -4.21 6.29
C LEU A 179 2.19 -3.60 6.21
N SER A 180 2.26 -2.31 5.93
CA SER A 180 3.50 -1.53 5.83
C SER A 180 3.32 -0.17 6.52
N LEU A 181 4.32 0.25 7.30
CA LEU A 181 4.25 1.52 8.05
C LEU A 181 5.49 2.40 7.81
N TRP A 182 5.26 3.70 7.78
CA TRP A 182 6.28 4.75 7.78
C TRP A 182 5.96 5.81 8.85
N ALA A 183 6.99 6.36 9.49
CA ALA A 183 6.88 7.50 10.42
C ALA A 183 6.88 8.86 9.70
N ARG A 184 6.28 8.90 8.49
CA ARG A 184 6.09 10.10 7.67
C ARG A 184 4.90 9.90 6.73
N ALA A 185 4.34 10.99 6.23
CA ALA A 185 3.45 10.94 5.07
C ALA A 185 4.25 10.59 3.80
N LEU A 186 3.78 9.60 3.05
CA LEU A 186 4.24 9.35 1.68
C LEU A 186 3.50 10.27 0.71
N ASP A 187 4.12 10.60 -0.41
CA ASP A 187 3.49 11.37 -1.47
C ASP A 187 2.63 10.49 -2.41
N THR A 188 1.78 11.13 -3.22
CA THR A 188 0.87 10.47 -4.16
C THR A 188 1.59 9.53 -5.13
N GLY A 189 2.78 9.88 -5.62
CA GLY A 189 3.54 9.05 -6.55
C GLY A 189 4.08 7.78 -5.89
N GLN A 190 4.58 7.90 -4.65
CA GLN A 190 4.99 6.78 -3.82
C GLN A 190 3.82 5.82 -3.56
N LEU A 191 2.64 6.35 -3.24
CA LEU A 191 1.44 5.56 -2.93
C LEU A 191 0.85 4.87 -4.16
N ALA A 192 0.84 5.56 -5.30
CA ALA A 192 0.46 4.97 -6.58
C ALA A 192 1.42 3.84 -6.99
N GLY A 193 2.73 4.00 -6.77
CA GLY A 193 3.70 2.93 -7.01
C GLY A 193 3.46 1.71 -6.13
N LEU A 194 3.14 1.91 -4.84
CA LEU A 194 2.87 0.81 -3.91
C LEU A 194 1.68 -0.05 -4.33
N SER A 195 0.61 0.53 -4.90
CA SER A 195 -0.57 -0.24 -5.33
C SER A 195 -0.28 -1.20 -6.49
N VAL A 196 0.79 -0.96 -7.24
CA VAL A 196 1.26 -1.81 -8.33
C VAL A 196 2.55 -2.58 -7.97
N CYS A 197 2.81 -2.76 -6.68
CA CYS A 197 3.97 -3.48 -6.14
C CYS A 197 5.34 -2.91 -6.52
N TRP A 198 5.45 -1.60 -6.71
CA TRP A 198 6.76 -0.98 -6.78
C TRP A 198 7.48 -1.06 -5.43
N ARG A 199 8.79 -0.81 -5.46
CA ARG A 199 9.61 -0.91 -4.25
C ARG A 199 9.10 0.04 -3.17
N PRO A 200 8.93 -0.45 -1.94
CA PRO A 200 8.64 0.40 -0.81
C PRO A 200 9.66 1.55 -0.70
N PRO A 201 9.21 2.79 -0.52
CA PRO A 201 10.10 3.91 -0.26
C PRO A 201 10.98 3.65 0.97
N ARG A 202 12.14 4.33 1.02
CA ARG A 202 13.02 4.33 2.20
C ARG A 202 12.27 4.76 3.47
N SER A 203 12.90 4.51 4.62
CA SER A 203 12.38 4.80 5.97
C SER A 203 11.13 3.99 6.36
N LEU A 204 11.00 2.78 5.82
CA LEU A 204 10.00 1.80 6.24
C LEU A 204 10.30 1.38 7.68
N ILE A 205 9.35 1.59 8.60
CA ILE A 205 9.51 1.22 10.02
C ILE A 205 8.93 -0.17 10.32
N TYR A 206 8.07 -0.67 9.44
CA TYR A 206 7.51 -2.02 9.53
C TYR A 206 7.19 -2.58 8.15
N THR A 207 7.50 -3.87 7.95
CA THR A 207 7.10 -4.67 6.80
C THR A 207 6.38 -5.92 7.29
N TRP A 208 5.39 -6.38 6.52
CA TRP A 208 4.58 -7.54 6.85
C TRP A 208 5.41 -8.80 7.14
N SER A 209 5.28 -9.32 8.36
CA SER A 209 5.93 -10.56 8.79
C SER A 209 5.21 -11.19 9.97
N MET A 210 4.83 -12.46 9.83
CA MET A 210 4.16 -13.22 10.91
C MET A 210 5.00 -13.32 12.18
N HIS A 211 6.34 -13.30 12.08
CA HIS A 211 7.25 -13.35 13.24
C HIS A 211 7.21 -12.09 14.11
N THR A 212 6.62 -11.01 13.59
CA THR A 212 6.52 -9.73 14.27
C THR A 212 5.09 -9.43 14.75
N LEU A 213 4.19 -10.40 14.60
CA LEU A 213 2.80 -10.31 15.02
C LEU A 213 2.52 -11.37 16.08
N GLN A 214 1.86 -10.98 17.16
CA GLN A 214 1.11 -11.90 18.00
C GLN A 214 -0.28 -12.03 17.40
N VAL A 215 -0.57 -13.17 16.80
CA VAL A 215 -1.86 -13.46 16.16
C VAL A 215 -2.68 -14.33 17.11
N GLU A 216 -3.89 -13.89 17.43
CA GLU A 216 -4.76 -14.70 18.29
C GLU A 216 -5.21 -15.99 17.61
N PRO A 217 -5.37 -17.10 18.36
CA PRO A 217 -5.79 -18.39 17.79
C PRO A 217 -7.12 -18.38 17.04
N THR A 218 -7.98 -17.41 17.35
CA THR A 218 -9.29 -17.19 16.71
C THR A 218 -9.19 -16.60 15.30
N VAL A 219 -8.01 -16.07 14.93
CA VAL A 219 -7.72 -15.52 13.60
C VAL A 219 -7.16 -16.63 12.73
N ARG A 220 -7.87 -16.96 11.64
CA ARG A 220 -7.39 -17.96 10.69
C ARG A 220 -6.29 -17.34 9.84
N THR A 221 -5.19 -18.09 9.65
CA THR A 221 -4.09 -17.69 8.76
C THR A 221 -4.04 -18.60 7.55
N VAL A 222 -3.86 -18.03 6.36
CA VAL A 222 -3.64 -18.76 5.10
C VAL A 222 -2.55 -18.07 4.29
N THR A 223 -1.93 -18.77 3.35
CA THR A 223 -0.99 -18.15 2.39
C THR A 223 -1.67 -17.99 1.05
N LEU A 224 -1.60 -16.80 0.45
CA LEU A 224 -2.12 -16.53 -0.89
C LEU A 224 -1.01 -16.04 -1.81
N HIS A 225 -1.18 -16.29 -3.11
CA HIS A 225 -0.35 -15.73 -4.17
C HIS A 225 -0.97 -14.44 -4.70
N PHE A 226 -0.35 -13.31 -4.41
CA PHE A 226 -0.75 -12.01 -4.95
C PHE A 226 -0.06 -11.75 -6.27
N HIS A 227 -0.86 -11.43 -7.28
CA HIS A 227 -0.38 -10.95 -8.57
C HIS A 227 -0.42 -9.41 -8.56
N CYS A 228 0.68 -8.79 -8.96
CA CYS A 228 0.77 -7.35 -8.95
C CYS A 228 0.08 -6.74 -10.17
N PRO A 229 -0.84 -5.77 -9.99
CA PRO A 229 -1.69 -5.28 -11.07
C PRO A 229 -0.97 -4.38 -12.10
N GLY A 230 0.29 -4.01 -11.87
CA GLY A 230 1.06 -3.18 -12.81
C GLY A 230 2.09 -3.99 -13.58
N THR A 231 1.82 -4.20 -14.87
CA THR A 231 2.90 -4.38 -15.84
C THR A 231 3.41 -2.99 -16.20
N THR A 232 4.61 -2.62 -15.75
CA THR A 232 5.18 -1.34 -16.16
C THR A 232 5.83 -1.51 -17.52
N VAL A 233 5.29 -0.84 -18.53
CA VAL A 233 5.83 -0.83 -19.89
C VAL A 233 6.59 0.47 -20.09
N TYR A 234 7.91 0.42 -20.01
CA TYR A 234 8.73 1.55 -20.44
C TYR A 234 8.89 1.49 -21.95
N THR A 235 8.51 2.57 -22.64
CA THR A 235 8.81 2.75 -24.06
C THR A 235 9.91 3.79 -24.17
N LEU A 236 11.15 3.33 -24.39
CA LEU A 236 12.30 4.22 -24.57
C LEU A 236 12.61 4.29 -26.06
N LYS A 237 12.53 5.51 -26.62
CA LYS A 237 13.00 5.81 -27.97
C LYS A 237 14.46 6.21 -27.89
N SER A 238 15.34 5.42 -28.50
CA SER A 238 16.77 5.75 -28.58
C SER A 238 17.25 5.61 -30.02
N HIS A 239 18.18 6.50 -30.39
CA HIS A 239 18.92 6.40 -31.64
C HIS A 239 20.21 5.65 -31.39
N CYS A 240 20.37 4.48 -32.01
CA CYS A 240 21.60 3.71 -31.94
C CYS A 240 22.07 3.38 -33.35
N GLY A 241 23.37 3.57 -33.62
CA GLY A 241 24.04 3.18 -34.86
C GLY A 241 25.12 2.15 -34.56
N ARG A 242 25.61 1.42 -35.59
CA ARG A 242 26.66 0.38 -35.45
C ARG A 242 27.97 0.88 -34.80
N ILE A 243 28.17 2.20 -34.69
CA ILE A 243 29.46 2.84 -34.39
C ILE A 243 29.47 3.55 -33.02
N VAL A 244 28.33 3.99 -32.47
CA VAL A 244 28.31 4.86 -31.28
C VAL A 244 28.13 4.06 -29.98
N GLU A 245 27.07 3.26 -29.84
CA GLU A 245 26.90 2.26 -28.78
C GLU A 245 26.01 1.11 -29.28
N PRO A 246 26.38 -0.18 -29.03
CA PRO A 246 25.54 -1.30 -29.41
C PRO A 246 24.20 -1.28 -28.67
N CYS A 247 23.09 -1.55 -29.37
CA CYS A 247 21.75 -1.56 -28.77
C CYS A 247 21.63 -2.51 -27.55
N SER A 248 22.49 -3.53 -27.49
CA SER A 248 22.61 -4.47 -26.38
C SER A 248 23.19 -3.87 -25.08
N SER A 249 24.05 -2.84 -25.15
CA SER A 249 24.57 -2.16 -23.95
C SER A 249 23.53 -1.23 -23.33
N VAL A 250 22.79 -0.49 -24.16
CA VAL A 250 21.67 0.37 -23.74
C VAL A 250 20.56 -0.47 -23.09
N VAL A 251 20.20 -1.60 -23.70
CA VAL A 251 19.23 -2.56 -23.14
C VAL A 251 19.69 -3.11 -21.78
N ARG A 252 20.98 -3.48 -21.63
CA ARG A 252 21.51 -3.95 -20.33
C ARG A 252 21.50 -2.86 -19.27
N ALA A 253 21.86 -1.62 -19.62
CA ALA A 253 21.83 -0.49 -18.70
C ALA A 253 20.41 -0.20 -18.20
N LEU A 254 19.44 -0.17 -19.10
CA LEU A 254 18.02 0.04 -18.77
C LEU A 254 17.45 -1.12 -17.95
N ALA A 255 17.76 -2.37 -18.31
CA ALA A 255 17.38 -3.54 -17.52
C ALA A 255 18.04 -3.53 -16.13
N SER A 256 19.25 -2.97 -15.99
CA SER A 256 19.93 -2.82 -14.69
C SER A 256 19.35 -1.70 -13.83
N GLN A 257 18.77 -0.65 -14.41
CA GLN A 257 18.03 0.39 -13.70
C GLN A 257 16.62 -0.08 -13.28
N ALA A 258 15.98 -0.92 -14.10
CA ALA A 258 14.72 -1.59 -13.77
C ALA A 258 14.91 -2.66 -12.67
N ARG A 259 16.06 -3.34 -12.65
CA ARG A 259 16.48 -4.20 -11.54
C ARG A 259 16.82 -3.36 -10.33
N GLY A 260 16.24 -3.74 -9.22
CA GLY A 260 16.71 -3.43 -7.88
C GLY A 260 16.09 -4.46 -6.96
N PRO A 261 16.04 -4.26 -5.64
CA PRO A 261 15.80 -5.37 -4.73
C PRO A 261 14.40 -5.97 -4.94
N GLY A 262 14.34 -7.16 -5.53
CA GLY A 262 13.15 -7.93 -5.89
C GLY A 262 13.42 -8.86 -7.09
N ARG A 263 12.74 -10.01 -7.17
CA ARG A 263 12.72 -10.82 -8.40
C ARG A 263 11.66 -10.23 -9.33
N TYR A 264 12.05 -9.86 -10.54
CA TYR A 264 11.15 -9.36 -11.58
C TYR A 264 11.38 -10.17 -12.85
N ILE A 265 10.32 -10.39 -13.64
CA ILE A 265 10.49 -10.80 -15.03
C ILE A 265 10.66 -9.50 -15.83
N VAL A 266 11.83 -9.36 -16.45
CA VAL A 266 12.12 -8.24 -17.36
C VAL A 266 12.07 -8.80 -18.78
N GLN A 267 11.01 -8.48 -19.51
CA GLN A 267 10.92 -8.82 -20.94
C GLN A 267 11.30 -7.60 -21.76
N VAL A 268 12.25 -7.78 -22.68
CA VAL A 268 12.72 -6.71 -23.57
C VAL A 268 12.38 -7.07 -25.00
N SER A 269 11.60 -6.22 -25.65
CA SER A 269 11.27 -6.35 -27.09
C SER A 269 11.87 -5.18 -27.86
N LEU A 270 12.47 -5.49 -29.02
CA LEU A 270 13.05 -4.52 -29.94
C LEU A 270 12.13 -4.39 -31.16
N LEU A 271 11.51 -3.22 -31.34
CA LEU A 271 10.86 -2.86 -32.59
C LEU A 271 11.81 -2.00 -33.42
N HIS A 272 12.07 -2.45 -34.66
CA HIS A 272 12.85 -1.70 -35.64
C HIS A 272 11.90 -0.88 -36.51
N THR A 273 12.03 0.44 -36.50
CA THR A 273 11.39 1.32 -37.47
C THR A 273 12.46 1.95 -38.38
N PRO A 274 12.43 1.71 -39.70
CA PRO A 274 13.34 2.41 -40.61
C PRO A 274 12.96 3.91 -40.64
N LEU A 275 13.92 4.77 -40.33
CA LEU A 275 13.77 6.21 -40.52
C LEU A 275 13.88 6.49 -42.03
N PHE A 276 12.76 6.84 -42.65
CA PHE A 276 12.80 7.39 -44.01
C PHE A 276 13.32 8.83 -43.92
N THR A 277 14.52 9.07 -44.43
CA THR A 277 14.97 10.42 -44.78
C THR A 277 14.06 10.95 -45.88
N GLN A 278 13.21 11.93 -45.56
CA GLN A 278 12.59 12.75 -46.60
C GLN A 278 13.72 13.48 -47.35
N GLN A 279 13.76 13.32 -48.66
CA GLN A 279 14.57 14.13 -49.58
C GLN A 279 13.94 15.51 -49.76
#